data_AF-A0AAW1T2X7-F1
#
_entry.id   AF-A0AAW1T2X7-F1
#
_cell.length_a   1.000
_cell.length_b   1.000
_cell.length_c   1.000
_cell.angle_alpha   90.00
_cell.angle_beta   90.00
_cell.angle_gamma   90.00
#
_symmetry.space_group_name_H-M   'P 1'
#
loop_
_entity.id
_entity.type
_entity.pdbx_description
1 polymer ?
#
loop_
_entity_poly.entity_id
_entity_poly.type
_entity_poly.pdbx_seq_one_letter_code
_entity_poly.pdbx_strand_id
1 'polypeptide(L)'
;MGAYLSVPITEKESDEGESALYKYGVAAMQGWRSEMEDAHAVCLNIDESTPTGFFAVFDGHGGKEVARFCALYMARELVTTAAYKEADLDAALKQVFLKMDELLGEERWRDELRQLAGSDKPAGDEEEQGMMGGQMPEVLQQALRLANSRRQAKDAEWDEDEADMHLTLPGNLLEELQNATASSDDEDEAPSGEESGSSNSDALPLSESPGAAARISKRKRIRSSEASSEQAPEEDGRAGPSALKPSDSGDLEDSSDDSEPGPQEAAQSLGRWSSEQQSYVGPSAGCTAVVALVRGTQLLVANAGDSRCVMSRGGTAVAMTHDHKPTDTEEHDRIIKAGGFITEGRVNGSLNLSRALGDMDYKQRRDISPHEQMVTAFPEVRSLELEAGDEFLLLACDGIWDVMTNQEAVDFVGQRLRSGMAPRKVWGPLM
;
A
#
# COMPACT_ATOMS: atom_id res chain seq x y z
N MET A 1 14.48 -11.21 -3.76
CA MET A 1 14.42 -11.56 -2.32
C MET A 1 15.71 -11.06 -1.68
N GLY A 2 15.63 -10.37 -0.55
CA GLY A 2 16.82 -9.93 0.20
C GLY A 2 17.54 -11.10 0.85
N ALA A 3 18.64 -10.80 1.55
CA ALA A 3 19.29 -11.79 2.40
C ALA A 3 18.42 -12.06 3.63
N TYR A 4 18.08 -13.33 3.86
CA TYR A 4 17.46 -13.75 5.12
C TYR A 4 18.53 -13.97 6.18
N LEU A 5 18.23 -13.54 7.41
CA LEU A 5 19.04 -13.87 8.58
C LEU A 5 18.89 -15.35 8.95
N SER A 6 19.89 -15.92 9.63
CA SER A 6 19.83 -17.30 10.15
C SER A 6 18.92 -17.46 11.38
N VAL A 7 18.60 -16.35 12.05
CA VAL A 7 17.70 -16.23 13.21
C VAL A 7 16.99 -14.87 13.06
N PRO A 8 15.67 -14.77 13.31
CA PRO A 8 14.97 -13.50 13.20
C PRO A 8 15.33 -12.54 14.34
N ILE A 9 15.34 -11.23 14.05
CA ILE A 9 15.36 -10.18 15.07
C ILE A 9 13.92 -9.97 15.55
N THR A 10 13.63 -10.47 16.76
CA THR A 10 12.28 -10.44 17.36
C THR A 10 12.03 -9.26 18.30
N GLU A 11 13.00 -8.34 18.42
CA GLU A 11 12.84 -7.07 19.15
C GLU A 11 11.77 -6.20 18.47
N LYS A 12 10.93 -5.56 19.27
CA LYS A 12 9.76 -4.80 18.80
C LYS A 12 9.87 -3.33 19.19
N GLU A 13 9.93 -2.44 18.20
CA GLU A 13 9.64 -1.02 18.42
C GLU A 13 8.12 -0.88 18.53
N SER A 14 7.62 -0.32 19.63
CA SER A 14 6.18 -0.16 19.86
C SER A 14 5.86 1.13 20.62
N ASP A 15 4.73 1.74 20.27
CA ASP A 15 4.26 3.01 20.85
C ASP A 15 2.72 3.00 20.94
N GLU A 16 2.16 3.82 21.82
CA GLU A 16 0.72 4.07 21.90
C GLU A 16 0.42 5.48 22.40
N GLY A 17 -0.80 5.93 22.12
CA GLY A 17 -1.29 7.21 22.60
C GLY A 17 -2.76 7.43 22.26
N GLU A 18 -3.29 8.53 22.76
CA GLU A 18 -4.71 8.86 22.63
C GLU A 18 -4.95 10.36 22.43
N SER A 19 -5.96 10.66 21.63
CA SER A 19 -6.60 11.97 21.55
C SER A 19 -7.95 11.92 22.28
N ALA A 20 -8.69 13.02 22.29
CA ALA A 20 -10.09 13.03 22.74
C ALA A 20 -11.05 12.24 21.83
N LEU A 21 -10.58 11.73 20.67
CA LEU A 21 -11.40 11.07 19.65
C LEU A 21 -11.03 9.59 19.42
N TYR A 22 -9.75 9.23 19.54
CA TYR A 22 -9.23 7.91 19.18
C TYR A 22 -7.97 7.54 19.97
N LYS A 23 -7.71 6.23 20.06
CA LYS A 23 -6.44 5.66 20.56
C LYS A 23 -5.72 4.95 19.43
N TYR A 24 -4.39 4.88 19.48
CA TYR A 24 -3.58 4.04 18.59
C TYR A 24 -2.63 3.17 19.40
N GLY A 25 -2.19 2.09 18.77
CA GLY A 25 -0.98 1.36 19.14
C GLY A 25 -0.29 0.89 17.87
N VAL A 26 1.03 0.94 17.86
CA VAL A 26 1.88 0.47 16.77
C VAL A 26 2.89 -0.53 17.32
N ALA A 27 3.25 -1.51 16.50
CA ALA A 27 4.37 -2.42 16.72
C ALA A 27 5.06 -2.64 15.38
N ALA A 28 6.39 -2.70 15.38
CA ALA A 28 7.23 -2.93 14.21
C ALA A 28 8.40 -3.85 14.59
N MET A 29 8.74 -4.79 13.71
CA MET A 29 9.73 -5.84 13.97
C MET A 29 10.41 -6.27 12.67
N GLN A 30 11.75 -6.32 12.65
CA GLN A 30 12.53 -6.68 11.46
C GLN A 30 12.39 -8.15 11.05
N GLY A 31 12.20 -9.05 12.03
CA GLY A 31 12.04 -10.49 11.78
C GLY A 31 13.22 -11.07 11.00
N TRP A 32 12.94 -11.77 9.90
CA TRP A 32 13.95 -12.52 9.14
C TRP A 32 14.71 -11.72 8.09
N ARG A 33 14.37 -10.45 7.81
CA ARG A 33 15.07 -9.61 6.82
C ARG A 33 16.43 -9.16 7.37
N SER A 34 17.43 -8.98 6.50
CA SER A 34 18.74 -8.43 6.89
C SER A 34 18.69 -6.98 7.37
N GLU A 35 17.71 -6.21 6.89
CA GLU A 35 17.50 -4.79 7.17
C GLU A 35 16.04 -4.56 7.58
N MET A 36 15.80 -3.52 8.39
CA MET A 36 14.46 -2.99 8.65
C MET A 36 14.18 -1.85 7.66
N GLU A 37 13.39 -2.14 6.62
CA GLU A 37 13.09 -1.16 5.56
C GLU A 37 11.80 -0.37 5.83
N ASP A 38 10.86 -0.92 6.62
CA ASP A 38 9.60 -0.28 6.98
C ASP A 38 9.79 1.01 7.82
N ALA A 39 8.84 1.94 7.65
CA ALA A 39 8.61 3.05 8.56
C ALA A 39 7.12 3.27 8.81
N HIS A 40 6.78 4.03 9.85
CA HIS A 40 5.42 4.44 10.15
C HIS A 40 5.39 5.90 10.62
N ALA A 41 4.23 6.55 10.51
CA ALA A 41 4.01 7.88 11.05
C ALA A 41 2.65 7.95 11.75
N VAL A 42 2.64 8.53 12.95
CA VAL A 42 1.41 8.80 13.71
C VAL A 42 1.44 10.24 14.21
N CYS A 43 0.44 11.02 13.80
CA CYS A 43 0.22 12.38 14.30
C CYS A 43 -1.23 12.47 14.77
N LEU A 44 -1.43 12.49 16.10
CA LEU A 44 -2.76 12.58 16.73
C LEU A 44 -3.53 13.83 16.32
N ASN A 45 -2.82 14.92 15.98
CA ASN A 45 -3.37 16.06 15.26
C ASN A 45 -2.29 16.68 14.35
N ILE A 46 -2.62 16.96 13.09
CA ILE A 46 -1.78 17.73 12.14
C ILE A 46 -2.23 19.19 11.96
N ASP A 47 -3.39 19.57 12.50
CA ASP A 47 -4.08 20.85 12.20
C ASP A 47 -4.80 21.41 13.44
N GLU A 48 -4.29 22.51 14.00
CA GLU A 48 -4.88 23.18 15.16
C GLU A 48 -6.28 23.76 14.91
N SER A 49 -6.58 24.14 13.66
CA SER A 49 -7.87 24.74 13.28
C SER A 49 -8.96 23.70 13.15
N THR A 50 -8.60 22.52 12.61
CA THR A 50 -9.53 21.45 12.26
C THR A 50 -8.91 20.12 12.66
N PRO A 51 -9.10 19.66 13.93
CA PRO A 51 -8.42 18.48 14.47
C PRO A 51 -8.51 17.26 13.53
N THR A 52 -7.34 16.88 13.01
CA THR A 52 -7.18 15.88 11.95
C THR A 52 -6.06 14.90 12.33
N GLY A 53 -6.39 13.64 12.53
CA GLY A 53 -5.42 12.57 12.78
C GLY A 53 -4.83 12.01 11.49
N PHE A 54 -3.52 11.78 11.48
CA PHE A 54 -2.78 11.17 10.36
C PHE A 54 -2.08 9.91 10.86
N PHE A 55 -2.29 8.79 10.17
CA PHE A 55 -1.70 7.49 10.46
C PHE A 55 -1.21 6.86 9.17
N ALA A 56 0.04 6.41 9.12
CA ALA A 56 0.61 5.84 7.89
C ALA A 56 1.59 4.69 8.18
N VAL A 57 1.62 3.72 7.27
CA VAL A 57 2.62 2.66 7.18
C VAL A 57 3.28 2.73 5.80
N PHE A 58 4.61 2.61 5.78
CA PHE A 58 5.45 2.67 4.60
C PHE A 58 6.34 1.43 4.55
N ASP A 59 6.02 0.46 3.70
CA ASP A 59 6.86 -0.73 3.46
C ASP A 59 7.97 -0.34 2.47
N GLY A 60 9.24 -0.40 2.89
CA GLY A 60 10.39 0.09 2.11
C GLY A 60 11.08 -1.01 1.30
N HIS A 61 11.63 -0.67 0.14
CA HIS A 61 12.30 -1.66 -0.70
C HIS A 61 13.54 -1.13 -1.43
N GLY A 62 14.63 -1.87 -1.33
CA GLY A 62 15.92 -1.54 -1.96
C GLY A 62 16.66 -0.40 -1.26
N GLY A 63 16.21 -0.01 -0.07
CA GLY A 63 16.65 1.19 0.66
C GLY A 63 15.54 1.69 1.60
N LYS A 64 15.91 1.93 2.86
CA LYS A 64 15.01 2.40 3.93
C LYS A 64 14.81 3.92 3.95
N GLU A 65 15.56 4.66 3.13
CA GLU A 65 15.53 6.12 3.08
C GLU A 65 14.18 6.68 2.62
N VAL A 66 13.49 6.03 1.67
CA VAL A 66 12.25 6.55 1.11
C VAL A 66 11.09 6.39 2.10
N ALA A 67 10.98 5.23 2.75
CA ALA A 67 10.01 5.00 3.82
C ALA A 67 10.22 5.97 5.00
N ARG A 68 11.48 6.13 5.45
CA ARG A 68 11.85 7.07 6.52
C ARG A 68 11.57 8.53 6.13
N PHE A 69 11.86 8.94 4.89
CA PHE A 69 11.58 10.29 4.38
C PHE A 69 10.06 10.56 4.33
N CYS A 70 9.27 9.61 3.86
CA CYS A 70 7.81 9.73 3.85
C CYS A 70 7.24 9.83 5.28
N ALA A 71 7.76 9.05 6.23
CA ALA A 71 7.36 9.12 7.63
C ALA A 71 7.69 10.47 8.31
N LEU A 72 8.80 11.11 7.95
CA LEU A 72 9.20 12.42 8.48
C LEU A 72 8.40 13.59 7.86
N TYR A 73 8.10 13.53 6.55
CA TYR A 73 7.65 14.71 5.80
C TYR A 73 6.24 14.65 5.20
N MET A 74 5.62 13.47 5.03
CA MET A 74 4.32 13.41 4.35
C MET A 74 3.19 14.10 5.13
N ALA A 75 3.13 13.94 6.46
CA ALA A 75 2.14 14.61 7.30
C ALA A 75 2.29 16.15 7.27
N ARG A 76 3.54 16.64 7.16
CA ARG A 76 3.87 18.06 7.02
C ARG A 76 3.40 18.63 5.70
N GLU A 77 3.76 17.99 4.59
CA GLU A 77 3.46 18.55 3.27
C GLU A 77 2.00 18.33 2.85
N LEU A 78 1.26 17.42 3.49
CA LEU A 78 -0.19 17.32 3.32
C LEU A 78 -0.90 18.65 3.64
N VAL A 79 -0.54 19.29 4.77
CA VAL A 79 -1.15 20.57 5.18
C VAL A 79 -0.61 21.78 4.39
N THR A 80 0.47 21.63 3.62
CA THR A 80 0.97 22.67 2.71
C THR A 80 0.29 22.65 1.34
N THR A 81 -0.36 21.54 0.95
CA THR A 81 -1.10 21.44 -0.33
C THR A 81 -2.20 22.50 -0.48
N ALA A 82 -2.60 22.79 -1.72
CA ALA A 82 -3.69 23.73 -1.99
C ALA A 82 -5.05 23.11 -1.60
N ALA A 83 -5.29 21.87 -2.01
CA ALA A 83 -6.56 21.18 -1.75
C ALA A 83 -6.85 21.01 -0.25
N TYR A 84 -5.85 20.78 0.60
CA TYR A 84 -6.06 20.68 2.04
C TYR A 84 -6.61 21.98 2.65
N LYS A 85 -6.12 23.13 2.17
CA LYS A 85 -6.55 24.48 2.60
C LYS A 85 -7.94 24.84 2.08
N GLU A 86 -8.34 24.24 0.96
CA GLU A 86 -9.69 24.29 0.39
C GLU A 86 -10.63 23.21 0.98
N ALA A 87 -10.11 22.42 1.93
CA ALA A 87 -10.76 21.28 2.60
C ALA A 87 -11.14 20.08 1.70
N ASP A 88 -10.66 20.03 0.45
CA ASP A 88 -10.74 18.82 -0.39
C ASP A 88 -9.64 17.82 0.03
N LEU A 89 -9.99 16.92 0.94
CA LEU A 89 -9.06 15.93 1.47
C LEU A 89 -8.71 14.80 0.48
N ASP A 90 -9.56 14.53 -0.51
CA ASP A 90 -9.29 13.52 -1.56
C ASP A 90 -8.20 14.04 -2.51
N ALA A 91 -8.38 15.27 -3.01
CA ALA A 91 -7.37 15.93 -3.81
C ALA A 91 -6.10 16.25 -3.00
N ALA A 92 -6.20 16.54 -1.70
CA ALA A 92 -5.02 16.75 -0.85
C ALA A 92 -4.16 15.49 -0.72
N LEU A 93 -4.77 14.32 -0.51
CA LEU A 93 -4.05 13.04 -0.44
C LEU A 93 -3.38 12.71 -1.79
N LYS A 94 -4.08 12.94 -2.91
CA LYS A 94 -3.50 12.77 -4.26
C LYS A 94 -2.37 13.77 -4.54
N GLN A 95 -2.48 15.01 -4.07
CA GLN A 95 -1.44 16.03 -4.19
C GLN A 95 -0.20 15.69 -3.34
N VAL A 96 -0.35 15.24 -2.08
CA VAL A 96 0.81 14.99 -1.22
C VAL A 96 1.64 13.80 -1.69
N PHE A 97 1.03 12.71 -2.14
CA PHE A 97 1.78 11.56 -2.66
C PHE A 97 2.64 11.95 -3.87
N LEU A 98 2.10 12.71 -4.82
CA LEU A 98 2.88 13.25 -5.94
C LEU A 98 3.92 14.28 -5.49
N LYS A 99 3.63 15.08 -4.45
CA LYS A 99 4.60 16.05 -3.91
C LYS A 99 5.78 15.36 -3.22
N MET A 100 5.56 14.25 -2.52
CA MET A 100 6.65 13.47 -1.93
C MET A 100 7.57 12.91 -3.02
N ASP A 101 7.03 12.40 -4.13
CA ASP A 101 7.81 12.02 -5.32
C ASP A 101 8.62 13.22 -5.90
N GLU A 102 8.00 14.40 -6.05
CA GLU A 102 8.69 15.61 -6.51
C GLU A 102 9.87 15.97 -5.61
N LEU A 103 9.68 15.94 -4.29
CA LEU A 103 10.75 16.20 -3.31
C LEU A 103 11.87 15.14 -3.40
N LEU A 104 11.54 13.86 -3.52
CA LEU A 104 12.52 12.78 -3.68
C LEU A 104 13.39 12.96 -4.95
N GLY A 105 12.89 13.62 -5.99
CA GLY A 105 13.64 13.97 -7.20
C GLY A 105 14.52 15.24 -7.09
N GLU A 106 14.30 16.11 -6.09
CA GLU A 106 15.04 17.36 -5.93
C GLU A 106 16.44 17.13 -5.33
N GLU A 107 17.48 17.67 -5.97
CA GLU A 107 18.89 17.47 -5.57
C GLU A 107 19.23 17.93 -4.14
N ARG A 108 18.43 18.84 -3.55
CA ARG A 108 18.62 19.34 -2.18
C ARG A 108 18.43 18.25 -1.09
N TRP A 109 17.64 17.21 -1.35
CA TRP A 109 17.38 16.14 -0.36
C TRP A 109 18.34 14.96 -0.51
N ARG A 110 19.19 14.93 -1.55
CA ARG A 110 20.10 13.80 -1.83
C ARG A 110 20.94 13.41 -0.62
N ASP A 111 21.51 14.39 0.09
CA ASP A 111 22.40 14.14 1.21
C ASP A 111 21.65 13.80 2.50
N GLU A 112 20.36 14.16 2.62
CA GLU A 112 19.49 13.66 3.69
C GLU A 112 19.06 12.21 3.43
N LEU A 113 18.64 11.88 2.19
CA LEU A 113 18.32 10.51 1.80
C LEU A 113 19.51 9.55 2.03
N ARG A 114 20.73 10.00 1.74
CA ARG A 114 21.97 9.26 2.09
C ARG A 114 22.14 9.01 3.58
N GLN A 115 21.79 9.99 4.43
CA GLN A 115 21.82 9.83 5.89
C GLN A 115 20.71 8.89 6.37
N LEU A 116 19.50 9.00 5.82
CA LEU A 116 18.37 8.12 6.15
C LEU A 116 18.62 6.67 5.72
N ALA A 117 19.39 6.44 4.65
CA ALA A 117 19.82 5.10 4.21
C ALA A 117 20.85 4.48 5.17
N GLY A 118 21.85 5.26 5.60
CA GLY A 118 23.00 4.77 6.39
C GLY A 118 22.84 4.82 7.92
N SER A 119 21.69 5.25 8.44
CA SER A 119 21.48 5.50 9.88
C SER A 119 20.80 4.34 10.61
N ASP A 120 21.59 3.43 11.16
CA ASP A 120 21.16 2.52 12.25
C ASP A 120 21.82 2.88 13.59
N LYS A 121 22.37 4.10 13.66
CA LYS A 121 22.80 4.75 14.89
C LYS A 121 21.86 5.92 15.18
N PRO A 122 21.55 6.22 16.45
CA PRO A 122 20.91 7.47 16.79
C PRO A 122 21.77 8.64 16.33
N ALA A 123 21.13 9.76 15.99
CA ALA A 123 21.84 11.02 15.84
C ALA A 123 22.49 11.37 17.19
N GLY A 124 23.82 11.46 17.21
CA GLY A 124 24.54 12.04 18.34
C GLY A 124 24.34 13.55 18.36
N ASP A 125 24.57 14.17 19.52
CA ASP A 125 24.28 15.59 19.76
C ASP A 125 25.24 16.54 19.04
N GLU A 126 25.09 16.67 17.72
CA GLU A 126 25.65 17.77 16.92
C GLU A 126 24.53 18.76 16.57
N GLU A 127 24.74 20.04 16.91
CA GLU A 127 23.68 21.05 17.03
C GLU A 127 22.99 21.40 15.70
N GLU A 128 21.66 21.64 15.73
CA GLU A 128 20.87 22.19 14.61
C GLU A 128 21.30 23.64 14.26
N GLN A 129 22.46 23.81 13.61
CA GLN A 129 22.95 25.10 13.10
C GLN A 129 23.15 25.10 11.58
N GLY A 130 22.10 24.68 10.85
CA GLY A 130 22.04 24.75 9.39
C GLY A 130 20.60 24.73 8.84
N MET A 131 20.40 25.31 7.66
CA MET A 131 19.15 25.29 6.87
C MET A 131 17.91 26.03 7.45
N MET A 132 17.87 27.36 7.25
CA MET A 132 16.63 28.14 7.30
C MET A 132 15.85 28.02 5.98
N GLY A 133 14.58 27.60 6.02
CA GLY A 133 13.71 27.44 4.84
C GLY A 133 12.23 27.70 5.09
N GLY A 134 11.90 28.44 6.16
CA GLY A 134 10.55 28.61 6.71
C GLY A 134 10.46 28.02 8.12
N GLN A 135 9.82 28.74 9.04
CA GLN A 135 9.60 28.23 10.40
C GLN A 135 8.59 27.10 10.37
N MET A 136 9.03 25.90 10.75
CA MET A 136 8.16 24.74 10.91
C MET A 136 7.12 25.02 12.02
N PRO A 137 5.81 24.74 11.83
CA PRO A 137 4.79 24.97 12.85
C PRO A 137 5.15 24.30 14.18
N GLU A 138 4.88 24.97 15.30
CA GLU A 138 5.39 24.54 16.61
C GLU A 138 4.87 23.16 17.04
N VAL A 139 3.61 22.84 16.71
CA VAL A 139 3.02 21.49 16.86
C VAL A 139 3.79 20.43 16.07
N LEU A 140 4.27 20.75 14.87
CA LEU A 140 5.02 19.81 14.04
C LEU A 140 6.49 19.69 14.50
N GLN A 141 7.09 20.78 15.00
CA GLN A 141 8.35 20.68 15.75
C GLN A 141 8.16 19.79 16.98
N GLN A 142 7.02 19.89 17.67
CA GLN A 142 6.71 19.05 18.83
C GLN A 142 6.48 17.58 18.44
N ALA A 143 5.81 17.30 17.30
CA ALA A 143 5.63 15.95 16.78
C ALA A 143 6.96 15.30 16.37
N LEU A 144 7.82 16.01 15.63
CA LEU A 144 9.16 15.51 15.27
C LEU A 144 10.09 15.39 16.47
N ARG A 145 10.03 16.33 17.43
CA ARG A 145 10.73 16.19 18.72
C ARG A 145 10.23 14.99 19.51
N LEU A 146 8.93 14.70 19.52
CA LEU A 146 8.38 13.49 20.16
C LEU A 146 8.88 12.22 19.46
N ALA A 147 8.81 12.14 18.13
CA ALA A 147 9.34 10.99 17.38
C ALA A 147 10.85 10.75 17.62
N ASN A 148 11.65 11.82 17.67
CA ASN A 148 13.11 11.70 17.85
C ASN A 148 13.52 11.48 19.32
N SER A 149 12.89 12.15 20.30
CA SER A 149 13.16 11.93 21.73
C SER A 149 12.68 10.55 22.21
N ARG A 150 11.58 10.01 21.67
CA ARG A 150 11.14 8.63 21.94
C ARG A 150 12.16 7.59 21.45
N ARG A 151 12.96 7.91 20.42
CA ARG A 151 14.10 7.08 19.98
C ARG A 151 15.32 7.19 20.90
N GLN A 152 15.57 8.36 21.49
CA GLN A 152 16.63 8.53 22.51
C GLN A 152 16.24 7.94 23.88
N ALA A 153 14.94 7.82 24.19
CA ALA A 153 14.47 7.19 25.42
C ALA A 153 14.76 5.67 25.53
N LYS A 154 15.28 5.03 24.48
CA LYS A 154 15.63 3.60 24.46
C LYS A 154 16.74 3.20 25.47
N ASP A 155 17.52 4.16 25.98
CA ASP A 155 18.61 3.91 26.92
C ASP A 155 18.20 3.88 28.41
N ALA A 156 16.90 3.98 28.73
CA ALA A 156 16.41 4.02 30.12
C ALA A 156 15.19 3.10 30.39
N GLU A 157 15.35 2.22 31.38
CA GLU A 157 14.32 1.43 32.08
C GLU A 157 13.49 0.42 31.24
N TRP A 158 13.95 -0.83 31.25
CA TRP A 158 13.09 -2.03 31.19
C TRP A 158 13.06 -2.67 32.59
N ASP A 159 11.87 -2.79 33.20
CA ASP A 159 11.62 -3.70 34.32
C ASP A 159 11.12 -5.05 33.75
N GLU A 160 11.70 -6.17 34.21
CA GLU A 160 11.38 -7.52 33.68
C GLU A 160 10.15 -8.18 34.36
N ASP A 161 9.59 -7.57 35.42
CA ASP A 161 8.55 -8.16 36.27
C ASP A 161 7.10 -7.88 35.81
N GLU A 162 6.61 -8.60 34.78
CA GLU A 162 5.23 -9.14 34.77
C GLU A 162 5.00 -10.15 33.61
N ALA A 163 5.55 -11.37 33.77
CA ALA A 163 5.46 -12.46 32.80
C ALA A 163 4.72 -13.71 33.33
N ASP A 164 3.53 -13.56 33.91
CA ASP A 164 2.69 -14.72 34.29
C ASP A 164 1.17 -14.48 34.16
N MET A 165 0.63 -14.73 32.96
CA MET A 165 -0.80 -14.99 32.75
C MET A 165 -1.00 -16.21 31.84
N HIS A 166 -1.14 -17.36 32.50
CA HIS A 166 -1.16 -18.69 31.90
C HIS A 166 -2.41 -18.98 31.05
N LEU A 167 -2.38 -18.64 29.75
CA LEU A 167 -3.40 -19.06 28.77
C LEU A 167 -3.03 -20.42 28.15
N THR A 168 -3.75 -21.46 28.55
CA THR A 168 -3.57 -22.82 28.00
C THR A 168 -4.07 -22.92 26.57
N LEU A 169 -3.15 -23.06 25.61
CA LEU A 169 -3.46 -23.52 24.26
C LEU A 169 -3.93 -24.99 24.29
N PRO A 170 -4.92 -25.40 23.49
CA PRO A 170 -5.26 -26.82 23.32
C PRO A 170 -4.15 -27.54 22.54
N GLY A 171 -3.47 -28.48 23.20
CA GLY A 171 -2.37 -29.23 22.58
C GLY A 171 -2.86 -30.33 21.64
N ASN A 172 -2.39 -30.29 20.38
CA ASN A 172 -1.80 -31.41 19.63
C ASN A 172 -1.67 -31.06 18.12
N LEU A 173 -0.74 -30.17 17.77
CA LEU A 173 -0.39 -29.87 16.37
C LEU A 173 1.11 -30.06 16.04
N LEU A 174 1.94 -30.36 17.04
CA LEU A 174 3.41 -30.47 16.90
C LEU A 174 3.93 -31.92 16.84
N GLU A 175 3.21 -32.90 17.40
CA GLU A 175 3.58 -34.32 17.31
C GLU A 175 3.18 -34.95 15.95
N GLU A 176 2.07 -34.50 15.34
CA GLU A 176 1.59 -35.09 14.08
C GLU A 176 2.45 -34.69 12.87
N LEU A 177 3.11 -33.54 12.91
CA LEU A 177 3.99 -33.06 11.83
C LEU A 177 5.42 -33.66 11.88
N GLN A 178 5.83 -34.28 12.98
CA GLN A 178 7.18 -34.86 13.12
C GLN A 178 7.25 -36.35 12.74
N ASN A 179 6.11 -37.06 12.70
CA ASN A 179 6.05 -38.48 12.33
C ASN A 179 5.91 -38.75 10.81
N ALA A 180 5.91 -37.70 9.96
CA ALA A 180 5.68 -37.84 8.52
C ALA A 180 6.95 -38.10 7.67
N THR A 181 8.16 -37.99 8.24
CA THR A 181 9.42 -37.99 7.46
C THR A 181 10.58 -38.73 8.16
N ALA A 182 10.43 -40.04 8.41
CA ALA A 182 11.54 -40.90 8.82
C ALA A 182 11.36 -42.38 8.40
N SER A 183 12.46 -43.01 7.97
CA SER A 183 12.64 -44.43 7.57
C SER A 183 11.89 -44.93 6.32
N SER A 184 12.45 -45.82 5.50
CA SER A 184 13.86 -46.11 5.10
C SER A 184 13.86 -47.12 3.94
N ASP A 185 14.92 -47.15 3.13
CA ASP A 185 15.03 -47.95 1.90
C ASP A 185 15.43 -49.45 2.08
N ASP A 186 15.51 -50.14 0.93
CA ASP A 186 16.31 -51.33 0.57
C ASP A 186 15.76 -52.81 0.64
N GLU A 187 15.60 -53.33 -0.59
CA GLU A 187 15.94 -54.67 -1.17
C GLU A 187 15.23 -56.03 -0.85
N ASP A 188 14.71 -56.63 -1.94
CA ASP A 188 14.71 -58.04 -2.41
C ASP A 188 14.65 -59.26 -1.46
N GLU A 189 13.57 -60.07 -1.59
CA GLU A 189 13.54 -61.29 -2.43
C GLU A 189 12.12 -61.94 -2.47
N ALA A 190 11.90 -62.91 -3.37
CA ALA A 190 10.66 -63.74 -3.47
C ALA A 190 11.03 -65.24 -3.38
N PRO A 191 10.13 -66.18 -2.94
CA PRO A 191 9.14 -66.73 -3.90
C PRO A 191 7.86 -67.44 -3.35
N SER A 192 6.90 -67.65 -4.27
CA SER A 192 5.98 -68.84 -4.41
C SER A 192 4.78 -69.11 -3.46
N GLY A 193 3.71 -69.70 -4.03
CA GLY A 193 2.48 -70.23 -3.39
C GLY A 193 1.28 -69.26 -3.44
N GLU A 194 0.31 -69.31 -4.38
CA GLU A 194 -0.69 -70.33 -4.79
C GLU A 194 -1.96 -70.44 -3.90
N GLU A 195 -3.13 -70.24 -4.55
CA GLU A 195 -4.51 -70.64 -4.16
C GLU A 195 -5.21 -70.04 -2.90
N SER A 196 -6.56 -70.06 -2.75
CA SER A 196 -7.68 -69.97 -3.73
C SER A 196 -9.05 -69.67 -3.02
N GLY A 197 -9.96 -68.91 -3.68
CA GLY A 197 -11.40 -68.77 -3.32
C GLY A 197 -11.77 -68.06 -1.99
N SER A 198 -13.06 -67.91 -1.59
CA SER A 198 -14.32 -67.77 -2.34
C SER A 198 -15.52 -67.39 -1.42
N SER A 199 -16.45 -66.55 -1.90
CA SER A 199 -17.89 -66.43 -1.52
C SER A 199 -18.35 -65.98 -0.10
N ASN A 200 -19.30 -65.01 -0.09
CA ASN A 200 -20.64 -64.99 0.57
C ASN A 200 -20.80 -65.12 2.12
N SER A 201 -21.86 -64.61 2.78
CA SER A 201 -23.00 -63.74 2.38
C SER A 201 -23.73 -63.12 3.61
N ASP A 202 -24.74 -62.27 3.32
CA ASP A 202 -25.97 -61.96 4.09
C ASP A 202 -25.96 -61.00 5.32
N ALA A 203 -27.09 -60.42 5.77
CA ALA A 203 -28.17 -59.67 5.06
C ALA A 203 -29.25 -59.09 6.02
N LEU A 204 -29.54 -57.78 5.91
CA LEU A 204 -30.88 -57.12 6.09
C LEU A 204 -31.64 -57.24 7.45
N PRO A 205 -32.80 -56.54 7.69
CA PRO A 205 -33.35 -55.27 7.15
C PRO A 205 -34.05 -54.31 8.19
N LEU A 206 -34.66 -53.21 7.69
CA LEU A 206 -35.72 -52.33 8.28
C LEU A 206 -35.32 -51.35 9.41
N SER A 207 -35.89 -50.13 9.56
CA SER A 207 -36.73 -49.21 8.74
C SER A 207 -36.87 -47.83 9.50
N GLU A 208 -37.56 -46.73 9.13
CA GLU A 208 -38.51 -46.37 8.04
C GLU A 208 -38.17 -45.02 7.33
N SER A 209 -38.90 -43.91 7.61
CA SER A 209 -38.98 -42.61 6.86
C SER A 209 -39.97 -41.65 7.59
N PRO A 210 -40.31 -40.41 7.12
CA PRO A 210 -39.81 -39.62 5.97
C PRO A 210 -39.19 -38.26 6.37
N GLY A 211 -38.16 -37.74 5.68
CA GLY A 211 -38.25 -37.03 4.39
C GLY A 211 -37.68 -35.59 4.57
N ALA A 212 -37.52 -34.71 3.57
CA ALA A 212 -37.58 -34.75 2.10
C ALA A 212 -36.76 -33.52 1.56
N ALA A 213 -36.55 -33.20 0.28
CA ALA A 213 -37.05 -33.75 -0.99
C ALA A 213 -35.97 -33.72 -2.11
N ALA A 214 -35.87 -32.64 -2.90
CA ALA A 214 -35.02 -32.51 -4.10
C ALA A 214 -34.61 -31.04 -4.35
N ARG A 215 -33.46 -30.64 -4.93
CA ARG A 215 -32.45 -31.20 -5.87
C ARG A 215 -32.55 -30.71 -7.33
N ILE A 216 -31.53 -29.90 -7.67
CA ILE A 216 -30.81 -29.69 -8.94
C ILE A 216 -30.98 -30.76 -10.04
N SER A 217 -30.89 -30.34 -11.32
CA SER A 217 -30.36 -31.18 -12.43
C SER A 217 -29.68 -30.35 -13.53
N LYS A 218 -28.80 -30.98 -14.34
CA LYS A 218 -27.91 -30.33 -15.35
C LYS A 218 -27.99 -31.00 -16.74
N ARG A 219 -27.83 -30.19 -17.80
CA ARG A 219 -27.22 -30.45 -19.15
C ARG A 219 -27.49 -31.78 -19.91
N LYS A 220 -27.83 -31.66 -21.20
CA LYS A 220 -26.94 -32.10 -22.32
C LYS A 220 -27.24 -31.42 -23.68
N ARG A 221 -26.40 -31.68 -24.69
CA ARG A 221 -26.31 -31.06 -26.04
C ARG A 221 -27.16 -31.76 -27.11
N ILE A 222 -27.41 -31.11 -28.26
CA ILE A 222 -26.99 -31.54 -29.64
C ILE A 222 -27.21 -30.40 -30.68
N ARG A 223 -26.69 -30.52 -31.92
CA ARG A 223 -26.60 -29.50 -33.00
C ARG A 223 -27.76 -29.59 -34.03
N SER A 224 -28.06 -28.51 -34.77
CA SER A 224 -27.87 -28.37 -36.25
C SER A 224 -28.50 -27.08 -36.85
N SER A 225 -27.93 -26.59 -37.98
CA SER A 225 -28.45 -25.84 -39.18
C SER A 225 -29.78 -25.03 -39.12
N GLU A 226 -30.09 -23.96 -39.90
CA GLU A 226 -29.61 -23.32 -41.17
C GLU A 226 -29.71 -21.76 -41.02
N ALA A 227 -28.80 -20.89 -41.52
CA ALA A 227 -28.63 -20.27 -42.86
C ALA A 227 -29.55 -19.07 -43.25
N SER A 228 -28.93 -17.99 -43.78
CA SER A 228 -29.51 -16.87 -44.59
C SER A 228 -30.45 -15.85 -43.91
N SER A 229 -30.54 -14.57 -44.32
CA SER A 229 -29.71 -13.71 -45.20
C SER A 229 -30.16 -12.22 -45.16
N GLU A 230 -29.38 -11.30 -45.78
CA GLU A 230 -29.77 -9.92 -46.20
C GLU A 230 -30.00 -8.87 -45.06
N GLN A 231 -29.79 -7.55 -45.25
CA GLN A 231 -29.02 -6.75 -46.23
C GLN A 231 -28.69 -5.37 -45.61
N ALA A 232 -27.76 -4.62 -46.22
CA ALA A 232 -27.49 -3.21 -45.91
C ALA A 232 -27.73 -2.33 -47.15
N PRO A 233 -28.03 -1.03 -46.99
CA PRO A 233 -27.94 -0.04 -48.07
C PRO A 233 -26.70 0.85 -47.92
N GLU A 234 -25.94 1.00 -49.01
CA GLU A 234 -25.05 2.15 -49.24
C GLU A 234 -25.81 3.19 -50.10
N GLU A 235 -25.41 4.46 -50.05
CA GLU A 235 -25.59 5.36 -51.20
C GLU A 235 -24.39 6.32 -51.37
N ASP A 236 -24.07 6.62 -52.62
CA ASP A 236 -22.87 7.31 -53.11
C ASP A 236 -23.07 8.85 -53.23
N GLY A 237 -22.00 9.65 -53.19
CA GLY A 237 -22.14 11.12 -53.04
C GLY A 237 -21.04 12.06 -53.57
N ARG A 238 -20.24 11.66 -54.57
CA ARG A 238 -19.17 12.43 -55.26
C ARG A 238 -19.24 13.99 -55.24
N ALA A 239 -18.10 14.65 -54.97
CA ALA A 239 -17.54 15.68 -55.88
C ALA A 239 -16.07 16.05 -55.53
N GLY A 240 -15.35 16.57 -56.53
CA GLY A 240 -13.92 16.94 -56.47
C GLY A 240 -13.62 18.44 -56.56
N PRO A 241 -12.36 18.84 -56.86
CA PRO A 241 -11.73 19.95 -56.15
C PRO A 241 -11.49 21.23 -56.96
N SER A 242 -11.12 22.32 -56.26
CA SER A 242 -10.37 23.45 -56.82
C SER A 242 -9.45 24.07 -55.77
N ALA A 243 -8.28 24.54 -56.21
CA ALA A 243 -7.39 25.40 -55.43
C ALA A 243 -7.49 26.85 -55.91
N LEU A 244 -7.07 27.83 -55.10
CA LEU A 244 -6.59 29.15 -55.54
C LEU A 244 -5.87 29.88 -54.38
N LYS A 245 -4.74 30.51 -54.69
CA LYS A 245 -4.15 31.65 -53.96
C LYS A 245 -4.16 32.84 -54.92
N PRO A 246 -4.18 34.11 -54.44
CA PRO A 246 -2.89 34.81 -54.36
C PRO A 246 -2.73 35.81 -53.19
N SER A 247 -1.49 36.25 -52.99
CA SER A 247 -0.92 37.58 -52.58
C SER A 247 -1.86 38.72 -52.07
N ASP A 248 -1.41 39.71 -51.28
CA ASP A 248 -0.06 40.34 -51.20
C ASP A 248 0.12 41.20 -49.90
N SER A 249 1.35 41.69 -49.66
CA SER A 249 1.78 42.94 -48.96
C SER A 249 0.97 43.60 -47.82
N GLY A 250 1.65 44.14 -46.79
CA GLY A 250 1.06 45.21 -45.95
C GLY A 250 1.64 45.44 -44.55
N ASP A 251 2.78 46.13 -44.48
CA ASP A 251 3.52 46.53 -43.27
C ASP A 251 2.78 47.37 -42.17
N LEU A 252 3.22 47.14 -40.92
CA LEU A 252 3.43 48.09 -39.79
C LEU A 252 2.33 48.58 -38.81
N GLU A 253 2.79 48.63 -37.55
CA GLU A 253 2.50 49.57 -36.43
C GLU A 253 1.19 49.50 -35.60
N ASP A 254 1.33 48.83 -34.44
CA ASP A 254 1.09 49.34 -33.07
C ASP A 254 -0.19 50.15 -32.75
N SER A 255 -1.08 49.52 -31.97
CA SER A 255 -1.80 50.21 -30.89
C SER A 255 -2.15 49.21 -29.78
N SER A 256 -1.84 49.56 -28.53
CA SER A 256 -2.23 48.81 -27.34
C SER A 256 -3.76 48.70 -27.16
N ASP A 257 -4.25 47.51 -26.83
CA ASP A 257 -5.53 47.32 -26.15
C ASP A 257 -5.34 46.40 -24.93
N ASP A 258 -6.13 46.61 -23.89
CA ASP A 258 -5.92 46.06 -22.54
C ASP A 258 -7.05 45.09 -22.18
N SER A 259 -6.73 43.82 -21.92
CA SER A 259 -7.72 42.76 -21.70
C SER A 259 -7.13 41.59 -20.91
N GLU A 260 -7.54 41.47 -19.65
CA GLU A 260 -7.17 40.35 -18.79
C GLU A 260 -7.77 39.01 -19.31
N PRO A 261 -7.00 37.90 -19.35
CA PRO A 261 -7.52 36.60 -19.76
C PRO A 261 -8.43 35.99 -18.68
N GLY A 262 -9.49 35.33 -19.12
CA GLY A 262 -10.47 34.69 -18.23
C GLY A 262 -9.98 33.40 -17.55
N PRO A 263 -10.77 32.81 -16.63
CA PRO A 263 -10.31 31.78 -15.68
C PRO A 263 -9.96 30.37 -16.23
N GLN A 264 -9.55 30.23 -17.49
CA GLN A 264 -9.30 28.92 -18.13
C GLN A 264 -7.89 28.72 -18.71
N GLU A 265 -6.99 29.71 -18.63
CA GLU A 265 -5.59 29.56 -19.12
C GLU A 265 -4.54 29.34 -18.00
N ALA A 266 -4.97 29.26 -16.73
CA ALA A 266 -4.07 29.05 -15.58
C ALA A 266 -3.30 27.70 -15.58
N ALA A 267 -3.69 26.75 -16.44
CA ALA A 267 -3.17 25.38 -16.44
C ALA A 267 -1.92 25.14 -17.33
N GLN A 268 -1.44 26.13 -18.09
CA GLN A 268 -0.36 25.92 -19.09
C GLN A 268 0.97 26.62 -18.79
N SER A 269 1.11 27.27 -17.62
CA SER A 269 2.34 28.02 -17.24
C SER A 269 3.22 27.32 -16.18
N LEU A 270 3.05 26.01 -15.98
CA LEU A 270 3.99 25.17 -15.21
C LEU A 270 4.78 24.29 -16.18
N GLY A 271 6.11 24.46 -16.26
CA GLY A 271 6.97 23.50 -16.97
C GLY A 271 7.81 24.00 -18.16
N ARG A 272 8.13 25.29 -18.30
CA ARG A 272 9.29 25.68 -19.15
C ARG A 272 10.60 25.42 -18.40
N TRP A 273 10.98 24.14 -18.29
CA TRP A 273 12.24 23.72 -17.66
C TRP A 273 13.44 24.42 -18.29
N SER A 274 14.36 24.91 -17.46
CA SER A 274 15.68 25.35 -17.93
C SER A 274 16.40 24.19 -18.60
N SER A 275 17.16 24.44 -19.66
CA SER A 275 17.93 23.42 -20.36
C SER A 275 19.26 23.08 -19.65
N GLU A 276 19.25 23.13 -18.32
CA GLU A 276 20.36 22.73 -17.45
C GLU A 276 20.14 21.28 -17.04
N GLN A 277 21.15 20.45 -17.22
CA GLN A 277 21.05 19.01 -16.98
C GLN A 277 21.04 18.71 -15.48
N GLN A 278 19.85 18.67 -14.89
CA GLN A 278 19.65 18.19 -13.53
C GLN A 278 20.14 16.74 -13.46
N SER A 279 21.31 16.55 -12.82
CA SER A 279 22.04 15.28 -12.81
C SER A 279 21.46 14.26 -11.82
N TYR A 280 20.58 14.71 -10.93
CA TYR A 280 19.82 13.86 -10.04
C TYR A 280 18.49 13.47 -10.66
N VAL A 281 18.14 12.19 -10.55
CA VAL A 281 16.82 11.65 -10.88
C VAL A 281 16.01 11.29 -9.62
N GLY A 282 16.62 11.35 -8.43
CA GLY A 282 16.08 10.84 -7.17
C GLY A 282 16.66 9.46 -6.78
N PRO A 283 16.07 8.76 -5.79
CA PRO A 283 16.49 7.43 -5.35
C PRO A 283 15.95 6.32 -6.27
N SER A 284 16.73 5.23 -6.37
CA SER A 284 16.31 3.96 -7.00
C SER A 284 15.59 3.01 -6.03
N ALA A 285 15.70 3.26 -4.72
CA ALA A 285 14.83 2.66 -3.70
C ALA A 285 13.43 3.27 -3.75
N GLY A 286 12.46 2.61 -3.12
CA GLY A 286 11.10 3.11 -2.99
C GLY A 286 10.44 2.70 -1.68
N CYS A 287 9.17 3.06 -1.52
CA CYS A 287 8.28 2.47 -0.54
C CYS A 287 6.83 2.44 -1.02
N THR A 288 6.05 1.49 -0.50
CA THR A 288 4.59 1.61 -0.50
C THR A 288 4.15 2.67 0.51
N ALA A 289 2.91 3.13 0.41
CA ALA A 289 2.31 3.96 1.44
C ALA A 289 0.81 3.69 1.55
N VAL A 290 0.38 3.27 2.74
CA VAL A 290 -1.04 3.29 3.15
C VAL A 290 -1.23 4.35 4.23
N VAL A 291 -2.14 5.29 3.99
CA VAL A 291 -2.33 6.50 4.80
C VAL A 291 -3.79 6.66 5.16
N ALA A 292 -4.13 6.66 6.45
CA ALA A 292 -5.46 6.96 6.97
C ALA A 292 -5.48 8.38 7.57
N LEU A 293 -6.49 9.16 7.17
CA LEU A 293 -6.73 10.53 7.59
C LEU A 293 -8.12 10.62 8.24
N VAL A 294 -8.19 11.08 9.49
CA VAL A 294 -9.42 11.13 10.29
C VAL A 294 -9.72 12.57 10.69
N ARG A 295 -10.83 13.14 10.21
CA ARG A 295 -11.26 14.52 10.52
C ARG A 295 -12.71 14.51 11.00
N GLY A 296 -12.91 14.63 12.31
CA GLY A 296 -14.23 14.46 12.92
C GLY A 296 -14.75 13.03 12.70
N THR A 297 -15.87 12.88 11.99
CA THR A 297 -16.39 11.58 11.53
C THR A 297 -15.87 11.16 10.15
N GLN A 298 -15.26 12.07 9.38
CA GLN A 298 -14.79 11.74 8.04
C GLN A 298 -13.50 10.92 8.10
N LEU A 299 -13.53 9.72 7.50
CA LEU A 299 -12.35 8.91 7.22
C LEU A 299 -12.02 9.02 5.73
N LEU A 300 -10.73 9.21 5.43
CA LEU A 300 -10.15 8.94 4.11
C LEU A 300 -9.00 7.96 4.28
N VAL A 301 -8.85 7.02 3.34
CA VAL A 301 -7.68 6.15 3.25
C VAL A 301 -7.13 6.23 1.84
N ALA A 302 -5.85 6.54 1.73
CA ALA A 302 -5.08 6.55 0.48
C ALA A 302 -4.12 5.35 0.45
N ASN A 303 -3.97 4.69 -0.71
CA ASN A 303 -2.98 3.62 -0.89
C ASN A 303 -2.22 3.73 -2.22
N ALA A 304 -0.90 3.54 -2.14
CA ALA A 304 -0.03 3.30 -3.28
C ALA A 304 0.92 2.14 -2.93
N GLY A 305 0.68 0.97 -3.53
CA GLY A 305 1.39 -0.28 -3.23
C GLY A 305 0.48 -1.33 -2.63
N ASP A 306 1.06 -2.31 -1.94
CA ASP A 306 0.40 -3.51 -1.40
C ASP A 306 0.47 -3.65 0.14
N SER A 307 0.95 -2.62 0.84
CA SER A 307 0.42 -2.32 2.18
C SER A 307 -1.10 -2.16 2.12
N ARG A 308 -1.82 -2.58 3.17
CA ARG A 308 -3.29 -2.62 3.19
C ARG A 308 -3.87 -2.01 4.45
N CYS A 309 -5.05 -1.40 4.31
CA CYS A 309 -5.89 -0.96 5.43
C CYS A 309 -7.19 -1.76 5.50
N VAL A 310 -7.59 -2.15 6.71
CA VAL A 310 -8.82 -2.89 7.01
C VAL A 310 -9.50 -2.24 8.23
N MET A 311 -10.80 -2.01 8.15
CA MET A 311 -11.62 -1.51 9.26
C MET A 311 -12.45 -2.64 9.87
N SER A 312 -12.60 -2.69 11.19
CA SER A 312 -13.62 -3.53 11.83
C SER A 312 -14.91 -2.74 11.98
N ARG A 313 -15.98 -3.23 11.36
CA ARG A 313 -17.35 -2.71 11.53
C ARG A 313 -18.22 -3.81 12.15
N GLY A 314 -18.51 -3.70 13.45
CA GLY A 314 -19.29 -4.68 14.21
C GLY A 314 -18.70 -6.10 14.16
N GLY A 315 -17.37 -6.22 14.29
CA GLY A 315 -16.61 -7.47 14.17
C GLY A 315 -16.42 -7.99 12.74
N THR A 316 -16.94 -7.30 11.72
CA THR A 316 -16.78 -7.69 10.30
C THR A 316 -15.68 -6.85 9.65
N ALA A 317 -14.76 -7.50 8.96
CA ALA A 317 -13.69 -6.83 8.22
C ALA A 317 -14.20 -6.15 6.94
N VAL A 318 -14.01 -4.83 6.89
CA VAL A 318 -14.22 -3.99 5.71
C VAL A 318 -12.84 -3.62 5.17
N ALA A 319 -12.46 -4.19 4.02
CA ALA A 319 -11.26 -3.73 3.30
C ALA A 319 -11.44 -2.25 2.94
N MET A 320 -10.46 -1.41 3.26
CA MET A 320 -10.47 0.03 2.98
C MET A 320 -9.67 0.40 1.74
N THR A 321 -8.76 -0.48 1.29
CA THR A 321 -7.86 -0.27 0.15
C THR A 321 -7.83 -1.52 -0.73
N HIS A 322 -7.51 -1.35 -2.02
CA HIS A 322 -6.99 -2.44 -2.86
C HIS A 322 -5.45 -2.46 -2.81
N ASP A 323 -4.85 -3.64 -2.95
CA ASP A 323 -3.39 -3.82 -3.06
C ASP A 323 -2.98 -3.64 -4.52
N HIS A 324 -1.93 -2.90 -4.84
CA HIS A 324 -1.57 -2.55 -6.21
C HIS A 324 -0.50 -3.48 -6.79
N LYS A 325 -0.90 -4.65 -7.31
CA LYS A 325 0.01 -5.64 -7.90
C LYS A 325 0.12 -5.42 -9.43
N PRO A 326 1.30 -5.61 -10.06
CA PRO A 326 1.46 -5.45 -11.53
C PRO A 326 0.56 -6.36 -12.38
N THR A 327 -0.03 -7.41 -11.80
CA THR A 327 -0.98 -8.32 -12.45
C THR A 327 -2.39 -7.76 -12.59
N ASP A 328 -2.72 -6.68 -11.90
CA ASP A 328 -4.06 -6.10 -11.87
C ASP A 328 -4.33 -5.31 -13.17
N THR A 329 -5.55 -5.37 -13.69
CA THR A 329 -5.82 -4.94 -15.09
C THR A 329 -5.48 -3.47 -15.37
N GLU A 330 -5.83 -2.56 -14.46
CA GLU A 330 -5.53 -1.12 -14.62
C GLU A 330 -4.03 -0.82 -14.48
N GLU A 331 -3.34 -1.56 -13.60
CA GLU A 331 -1.91 -1.44 -13.35
C GLU A 331 -1.10 -1.98 -14.54
N HIS A 332 -1.45 -3.17 -15.02
CA HIS A 332 -0.92 -3.79 -16.22
C HIS A 332 -1.04 -2.86 -17.43
N ASP A 333 -2.25 -2.35 -17.70
CA ASP A 333 -2.50 -1.53 -18.89
C ASP A 333 -1.79 -0.17 -18.80
N ARG A 334 -1.63 0.41 -17.60
CA ARG A 334 -0.74 1.56 -17.39
C ARG A 334 0.72 1.20 -17.70
N ILE A 335 1.25 0.11 -17.16
CA ILE A 335 2.65 -0.31 -17.36
C ILE A 335 2.95 -0.51 -18.85
N ILE A 336 2.06 -1.17 -19.60
CA ILE A 336 2.22 -1.37 -21.05
C ILE A 336 2.09 -0.05 -21.83
N LYS A 337 1.13 0.82 -21.50
CA LYS A 337 1.00 2.17 -22.11
C LYS A 337 2.23 3.05 -21.84
N ALA A 338 2.81 2.92 -20.64
CA ALA A 338 4.05 3.56 -20.23
C ALA A 338 5.30 2.98 -20.92
N GLY A 339 5.17 1.88 -21.68
CA GLY A 339 6.25 1.29 -22.47
C GLY A 339 7.09 0.25 -21.70
N GLY A 340 6.64 -0.14 -20.51
CA GLY A 340 7.20 -1.27 -19.78
C GLY A 340 6.67 -2.62 -20.26
N PHE A 341 7.10 -3.67 -19.59
CA PHE A 341 6.57 -5.03 -19.75
C PHE A 341 6.43 -5.70 -18.37
N ILE A 342 5.72 -6.83 -18.32
CA ILE A 342 5.56 -7.60 -17.07
C ILE A 342 5.98 -9.05 -17.31
N THR A 343 6.89 -9.53 -16.46
CA THR A 343 7.42 -10.91 -16.48
C THR A 343 7.35 -11.44 -15.05
N GLU A 344 6.79 -12.63 -14.84
CA GLU A 344 6.65 -13.27 -13.52
C GLU A 344 6.01 -12.36 -12.44
N GLY A 345 5.02 -11.55 -12.85
CA GLY A 345 4.34 -10.57 -11.98
C GLY A 345 5.16 -9.31 -11.66
N ARG A 346 6.30 -9.09 -12.33
CA ARG A 346 7.23 -7.99 -12.04
C ARG A 346 7.33 -7.00 -13.20
N VAL A 347 7.27 -5.71 -12.88
CA VAL A 347 7.53 -4.58 -13.79
C VAL A 347 8.96 -4.68 -14.32
N ASN A 348 9.09 -4.73 -15.64
CA ASN A 348 10.32 -4.98 -16.39
C ASN A 348 11.11 -6.22 -15.89
N GLY A 349 10.41 -7.20 -15.31
CA GLY A 349 11.01 -8.40 -14.70
C GLY A 349 11.72 -8.17 -13.37
N SER A 350 11.66 -6.97 -12.78
CA SER A 350 12.40 -6.59 -11.56
C SER A 350 11.47 -6.31 -10.37
N LEU A 351 10.70 -5.22 -10.40
CA LEU A 351 9.91 -4.76 -9.25
C LEU A 351 8.54 -5.47 -9.17
N ASN A 352 8.16 -6.01 -8.01
CA ASN A 352 6.83 -6.66 -7.80
C ASN A 352 5.72 -5.69 -7.38
N LEU A 353 6.00 -4.39 -7.37
CA LEU A 353 5.06 -3.32 -7.06
C LEU A 353 4.69 -2.57 -8.33
N SER A 354 3.43 -2.13 -8.42
CA SER A 354 2.96 -1.26 -9.52
C SER A 354 2.78 0.20 -9.09
N ARG A 355 2.63 0.46 -7.79
CA ARG A 355 2.59 1.80 -7.20
C ARG A 355 3.50 1.87 -5.98
N ALA A 356 4.19 2.99 -5.84
CA ALA A 356 5.17 3.28 -4.78
C ALA A 356 5.62 4.75 -4.88
N LEU A 357 6.13 5.29 -3.78
CA LEU A 357 6.95 6.51 -3.77
C LEU A 357 8.42 6.15 -3.98
N GLY A 358 9.22 7.04 -4.55
CA GLY A 358 10.61 6.70 -4.96
C GLY A 358 10.62 5.96 -6.30
N ASP A 359 11.38 4.87 -6.43
CA ASP A 359 11.49 4.05 -7.66
C ASP A 359 11.76 4.89 -8.93
N MET A 360 12.60 5.92 -8.83
CA MET A 360 12.61 7.00 -9.81
C MET A 360 13.03 6.56 -11.22
N ASP A 361 13.80 5.49 -11.35
CA ASP A 361 14.16 4.87 -12.62
C ASP A 361 12.92 4.43 -13.44
N TYR A 362 11.79 4.13 -12.77
CA TYR A 362 10.52 3.74 -13.41
C TYR A 362 9.63 4.94 -13.79
N LYS A 363 10.04 6.17 -13.46
CA LYS A 363 9.25 7.42 -13.53
C LYS A 363 9.80 8.48 -14.49
N GLN A 364 10.76 8.11 -15.35
CA GLN A 364 11.52 9.05 -16.18
C GLN A 364 10.84 9.48 -17.51
N ARG A 365 9.62 9.04 -17.83
CA ARG A 365 8.96 9.44 -19.09
C ARG A 365 8.38 10.85 -19.02
N ARG A 366 9.08 11.79 -19.65
CA ARG A 366 8.74 13.23 -19.71
C ARG A 366 7.54 13.57 -20.61
N ASP A 367 7.01 12.60 -21.35
CA ASP A 367 5.93 12.76 -22.33
C ASP A 367 4.56 12.29 -21.83
N ILE A 368 4.48 11.80 -20.59
CA ILE A 368 3.25 11.34 -19.91
C ILE A 368 3.20 11.90 -18.48
N SER A 369 2.01 11.93 -17.87
CA SER A 369 1.86 12.49 -16.51
C SER A 369 2.51 11.60 -15.42
N PRO A 370 2.77 12.12 -14.21
CA PRO A 370 3.25 11.30 -13.07
C PRO A 370 2.33 10.13 -12.70
N HIS A 371 1.02 10.26 -12.95
CA HIS A 371 0.04 9.18 -12.78
C HIS A 371 0.18 8.08 -13.84
N GLU A 372 0.71 8.39 -15.02
CA GLU A 372 0.81 7.45 -16.15
C GLU A 372 2.16 6.72 -16.24
N GLN A 373 3.10 6.98 -15.33
CA GLN A 373 4.38 6.27 -15.26
C GLN A 373 4.19 4.77 -14.99
N MET A 374 5.19 3.93 -15.33
CA MET A 374 5.09 2.47 -15.15
C MET A 374 4.80 2.14 -13.68
N VAL A 375 5.63 2.70 -12.78
CA VAL A 375 5.37 2.77 -11.34
C VAL A 375 4.93 4.18 -11.03
N THR A 376 3.84 4.38 -10.28
CA THR A 376 3.36 5.72 -9.91
C THR A 376 3.15 5.84 -8.40
N ALA A 377 3.39 7.02 -7.84
CA ALA A 377 2.96 7.34 -6.48
C ALA A 377 1.47 7.69 -6.38
N PHE A 378 0.74 7.83 -7.49
CA PHE A 378 -0.66 8.28 -7.46
C PHE A 378 -1.58 7.29 -6.72
N PRO A 379 -2.20 7.68 -5.58
CA PRO A 379 -2.93 6.73 -4.75
C PRO A 379 -4.35 6.46 -5.25
N GLU A 380 -4.85 5.25 -5.02
CA GLU A 380 -6.30 5.08 -4.83
C GLU A 380 -6.69 5.78 -3.52
N VAL A 381 -7.78 6.54 -3.51
CA VAL A 381 -8.30 7.17 -2.29
C VAL A 381 -9.76 6.81 -2.12
N ARG A 382 -10.11 6.35 -0.93
CA ARG A 382 -11.49 6.03 -0.53
C ARG A 382 -11.89 6.82 0.70
N SER A 383 -13.07 7.44 0.66
CA SER A 383 -13.67 8.14 1.80
C SER A 383 -14.94 7.44 2.30
N LEU A 384 -15.20 7.53 3.61
CA LEU A 384 -16.49 7.23 4.24
C LEU A 384 -16.71 8.12 5.47
N GLU A 385 -17.96 8.19 5.94
CA GLU A 385 -18.28 8.70 7.26
C GLU A 385 -18.28 7.55 8.27
N LEU A 386 -17.62 7.74 9.41
CA LEU A 386 -17.54 6.80 10.51
C LEU A 386 -18.90 6.68 11.22
N GLU A 387 -19.30 5.45 11.48
CA GLU A 387 -20.56 5.10 12.14
C GLU A 387 -20.29 4.51 13.54
N ALA A 388 -21.30 4.51 14.41
CA ALA A 388 -21.18 3.95 15.76
C ALA A 388 -20.93 2.43 15.82
N GLY A 389 -20.82 1.75 14.67
CA GLY A 389 -20.40 0.36 14.53
C GLY A 389 -18.92 0.19 14.14
N ASP A 390 -18.19 1.26 13.82
CA ASP A 390 -16.76 1.19 13.49
C ASP A 390 -15.92 1.12 14.77
N GLU A 391 -15.20 0.01 14.95
CA GLU A 391 -14.49 -0.30 16.21
C GLU A 391 -13.02 0.13 16.17
N PHE A 392 -12.33 -0.13 15.05
CA PHE A 392 -10.90 0.17 14.86
C PHE A 392 -10.47 0.06 13.39
N LEU A 393 -9.32 0.65 13.08
CA LEU A 393 -8.60 0.51 11.81
C LEU A 393 -7.29 -0.26 12.02
N LEU A 394 -6.95 -1.12 11.07
CA LEU A 394 -5.67 -1.83 10.95
C LEU A 394 -4.96 -1.31 9.71
N LEU A 395 -3.69 -0.90 9.85
CA LEU A 395 -2.79 -0.57 8.74
C LEU A 395 -1.53 -1.44 8.93
N ALA A 396 -1.08 -2.14 7.89
CA ALA A 396 0.15 -2.94 7.93
C ALA A 396 0.75 -3.17 6.52
N CYS A 397 2.03 -3.54 6.51
CA CYS A 397 2.85 -3.98 5.37
C CYS A 397 2.50 -5.40 4.90
N ASP A 398 3.11 -5.86 3.79
CA ASP A 398 2.77 -7.16 3.18
C ASP A 398 3.01 -8.35 4.13
N GLY A 399 4.02 -8.27 5.00
CA GLY A 399 4.40 -9.31 5.95
C GLY A 399 3.34 -9.73 6.98
N ILE A 400 2.26 -8.95 7.16
CA ILE A 400 1.06 -9.38 7.91
C ILE A 400 0.01 -9.99 6.97
N TRP A 401 -0.21 -9.37 5.80
CA TRP A 401 -1.29 -9.70 4.89
C TRP A 401 -1.02 -10.93 3.99
N ASP A 402 0.25 -11.33 3.85
CA ASP A 402 0.66 -12.60 3.23
C ASP A 402 0.32 -13.82 4.09
N VAL A 403 0.12 -13.63 5.41
CA VAL A 403 -0.12 -14.71 6.39
C VAL A 403 -1.46 -14.62 7.13
N MET A 404 -2.20 -13.51 7.00
CA MET A 404 -3.54 -13.34 7.59
C MET A 404 -4.52 -12.72 6.60
N THR A 405 -5.73 -13.28 6.51
CA THR A 405 -6.84 -12.60 5.82
C THR A 405 -7.38 -11.43 6.64
N ASN A 406 -8.06 -10.50 5.96
CA ASN A 406 -8.65 -9.31 6.56
C ASN A 406 -9.56 -9.63 7.77
N GLN A 407 -10.31 -10.74 7.72
CA GLN A 407 -11.21 -11.15 8.82
C GLN A 407 -10.44 -11.78 9.98
N GLU A 408 -9.45 -12.63 9.72
CA GLU A 408 -8.62 -13.21 10.77
C GLU A 408 -7.87 -12.14 11.57
N ALA A 409 -7.36 -11.09 10.89
CA ALA A 409 -6.74 -9.95 11.54
C ALA A 409 -7.73 -9.17 12.43
N VAL A 410 -8.94 -8.91 11.93
CA VAL A 410 -10.02 -8.25 12.70
C VAL A 410 -10.47 -9.08 13.91
N ASP A 411 -10.62 -10.40 13.76
CA ASP A 411 -10.98 -11.28 14.87
C ASP A 411 -9.85 -11.37 15.92
N PHE A 412 -8.60 -11.50 15.47
CA PHE A 412 -7.40 -11.55 16.32
C PHE A 412 -7.22 -10.27 17.16
N VAL A 413 -7.36 -9.10 16.54
CA VAL A 413 -7.26 -7.79 17.19
C VAL A 413 -8.48 -7.53 18.08
N GLY A 414 -9.69 -7.73 17.53
CA GLY A 414 -10.93 -7.49 18.25
C GLY A 414 -11.07 -8.34 19.51
N GLN A 415 -10.63 -9.61 19.48
CA GLN A 415 -10.59 -10.46 20.68
C GLN A 415 -9.69 -9.87 21.79
N ARG A 416 -8.51 -9.37 21.43
CA ARG A 416 -7.51 -8.81 22.37
C ARG A 416 -7.95 -7.47 22.95
N LEU A 417 -8.49 -6.58 22.12
CA LEU A 417 -9.06 -5.31 22.59
C LEU A 417 -10.26 -5.56 23.52
N ARG A 418 -11.13 -6.53 23.19
CA ARG A 418 -12.26 -6.93 24.06
C ARG A 418 -11.83 -7.62 25.35
N SER A 419 -10.63 -8.20 25.43
CA SER A 419 -10.02 -8.70 26.67
C SER A 419 -9.22 -7.64 27.43
N GLY A 420 -9.29 -6.36 27.04
CA GLY A 420 -8.61 -5.25 27.72
C GLY A 420 -7.11 -5.13 27.44
N MET A 421 -6.60 -5.76 26.39
CA MET A 421 -5.19 -5.63 26.00
C MET A 421 -4.91 -4.22 25.45
N ALA A 422 -3.85 -3.57 25.96
CA ALA A 422 -3.42 -2.25 25.48
C ALA A 422 -3.03 -2.30 23.99
N PRO A 423 -3.39 -1.29 23.17
CA PRO A 423 -3.16 -1.29 21.73
C PRO A 423 -1.74 -1.67 21.29
N ARG A 424 -0.67 -1.16 21.92
CA ARG A 424 0.71 -1.51 21.53
C ARG A 424 1.04 -3.00 21.70
N LYS A 425 0.35 -3.69 22.62
CA LYS A 425 0.59 -5.11 22.93
C LYS A 425 -0.17 -6.07 22.00
N VAL A 426 -1.16 -5.60 21.23
CA VAL A 426 -2.07 -6.47 20.45
C VAL A 426 -1.34 -7.33 19.43
N TRP A 427 -0.43 -6.75 18.65
CA TRP A 427 0.36 -7.44 17.63
C TRP A 427 1.55 -8.24 18.20
N GLY A 428 1.90 -8.01 19.47
CA GLY A 428 3.07 -8.59 20.12
C GLY A 428 3.16 -10.13 20.14
N PRO A 429 2.06 -10.90 20.09
CA PRO A 429 2.07 -12.36 19.94
C PRO A 429 1.96 -12.89 18.49
N LEU A 430 1.88 -12.01 17.48
CA LEU A 430 1.83 -12.38 16.05
C LEU A 430 3.18 -12.19 15.37
N MET A 431 3.80 -11.04 15.66
CA MET A 431 5.19 -10.71 15.33
C MET A 431 6.13 -11.47 16.28
#